data_AF-A0A948B0I5-F1
#
_entry.id   AF-A0A948B0I5-F1
#
_cell.length_a   1.000
_cell.length_b   1.000
_cell.length_c   1.000
_cell.angle_alpha   90.00
_cell.angle_beta   90.00
_cell.angle_gamma   90.00
#
_symmetry.space_group_name_H-M   'P 1'
#
loop_
_entity.id
_entity.type
_entity.pdbx_description
1 polymer ?
#
loop_
_entity_poly.entity_id
_entity_poly.type
_entity_poly.pdbx_seq_one_letter_code
_entity_poly.pdbx_strand_id
1 'polypeptide(L)'
;MKTIRPRKNGGRAGSALVTMMIVLLLVCMASAALVGFARQQTHAMGRARDYMKAQSYAEAGANEAYSLLKTNFGLRNEAGAFPATDYEDGGYDATVTPVGNAMALITSVGHCGPVLATVMIDVKNFNYREPGSEGGGPEGAYGYAVVSDDLMTWSGSGTMAIGGGGKIHSNNRYKMSGSEKIYGNVSSCDQFWTTGSTEIYGDAAAPTWKGKSPDNVHGTATTGPVALVPLPPIDLTPYYQHALANGQVYNGNQHFMGSADLAPAGGIMWVNGNLQWSGSGQLIGCFIATGDVKLSGSGDQIKVEDFPAVISRDGDIDISGSGKFHGLIYAITGEFDKSGSGDVVGSIFCAGEFDKSGSWSLMTYEDSTPTAPGDSTPGTEGDLVGVTAWQK
;
A
#
# COMPACT_ATOMS: atom_id res chain seq x y z
N MET A 1 -16.35 101.63 61.86
CA MET A 1 -15.45 101.30 60.74
C MET A 1 -16.01 100.06 60.04
N LYS A 2 -16.55 100.21 58.83
CA LYS A 2 -17.28 99.16 58.10
C LYS A 2 -16.47 98.80 56.86
N THR A 3 -15.81 97.65 56.88
CA THR A 3 -14.93 97.16 55.79
C THR A 3 -15.80 96.57 54.68
N ILE A 4 -15.86 97.27 53.55
CA ILE A 4 -16.51 96.81 52.32
C ILE A 4 -15.50 95.94 51.55
N ARG A 5 -15.81 94.64 51.38
CA ARG A 5 -15.06 93.76 50.46
C ARG A 5 -15.68 93.80 49.06
N PRO A 6 -14.90 93.98 47.98
CA PRO A 6 -15.41 93.91 46.62
C PRO A 6 -15.66 92.44 46.21
N ARG A 7 -16.86 92.20 45.67
CA ARG A 7 -17.30 90.89 45.15
C ARG A 7 -16.74 90.70 43.74
N LYS A 8 -15.71 89.85 43.61
CA LYS A 8 -15.06 89.50 42.35
C LYS A 8 -15.89 88.43 41.61
N ASN A 9 -16.98 88.84 40.95
CA ASN A 9 -17.73 88.01 40.02
C ASN A 9 -17.31 88.34 38.58
N GLY A 10 -16.29 87.66 38.09
CA GLY A 10 -15.89 87.72 36.68
C GLY A 10 -14.99 86.55 36.35
N GLY A 11 -15.45 85.65 35.46
CA GLY A 11 -14.56 84.65 34.86
C GLY A 11 -15.05 83.21 34.70
N ARG A 12 -16.33 82.87 34.94
CA ARG A 12 -16.80 81.46 34.83
C ARG A 12 -17.52 81.08 33.52
N ALA A 13 -17.85 82.04 32.64
CA ALA A 13 -18.54 81.74 31.38
C ALA A 13 -17.59 81.34 30.23
N GLY A 14 -16.33 81.79 30.25
CA GLY A 14 -15.34 81.48 29.21
C GLY A 14 -14.74 80.08 29.31
N SER A 15 -14.59 79.53 30.53
CA SER A 15 -13.98 78.21 30.73
C SER A 15 -14.86 77.06 30.24
N ALA A 16 -16.20 77.20 30.32
CA ALA A 16 -17.15 76.17 29.89
C ALA A 16 -17.12 75.93 28.37
N LEU A 17 -16.96 77.01 27.58
CA LEU A 17 -16.89 76.94 26.13
C LEU A 17 -15.57 76.30 25.67
N VAL A 18 -14.46 76.64 26.32
CA VAL A 18 -13.15 76.02 26.05
C VAL A 18 -13.18 74.52 26.39
N THR A 19 -13.78 74.13 27.52
CA THR A 19 -13.92 72.70 27.86
C THR A 19 -14.79 71.94 26.86
N MET A 20 -15.89 72.52 26.39
CA MET A 20 -16.74 71.93 25.34
C MET A 20 -15.98 71.74 24.03
N MET A 21 -15.19 72.75 23.60
CA MET A 21 -14.38 72.64 22.38
C MET A 21 -13.32 71.55 22.49
N ILE A 22 -12.65 71.42 23.64
CA ILE A 22 -11.65 70.36 23.87
C ILE A 22 -12.31 68.99 23.82
N VAL A 23 -13.46 68.81 24.46
CA VAL A 23 -14.19 67.54 24.44
C VAL A 23 -14.65 67.19 23.04
N LEU A 24 -15.22 68.14 22.29
CA LEU A 24 -15.62 67.93 20.89
C LEU A 24 -14.43 67.53 20.01
N LEU A 25 -13.29 68.21 20.18
CA LEU A 25 -12.08 67.90 19.42
C LEU A 25 -11.56 66.48 19.73
N LEU A 26 -11.58 66.05 21.00
CA LEU A 26 -11.22 64.69 21.39
C LEU A 26 -12.19 63.65 20.82
N VAL A 27 -13.50 63.90 20.85
CA VAL A 27 -14.51 62.99 20.28
C VAL A 27 -14.35 62.88 18.76
N CYS A 28 -14.09 63.99 18.06
CA CYS A 28 -13.82 64.00 16.63
C CYS A 28 -12.56 63.22 16.27
N MET A 29 -11.46 63.39 17.02
CA MET A 29 -10.23 62.63 16.81
C MET A 29 -10.42 61.12 17.06
N ALA A 30 -11.11 60.76 18.14
CA ALA A 30 -11.42 59.36 18.44
C ALA A 30 -12.29 58.73 17.34
N SER A 31 -13.31 59.45 16.85
CA SER A 31 -14.18 58.99 15.77
C SER A 31 -13.42 58.80 14.46
N ALA A 32 -12.54 59.74 14.10
CA ALA A 32 -11.70 59.63 12.90
C ALA A 32 -10.74 58.43 12.99
N ALA A 33 -10.14 58.20 14.17
CA ALA A 33 -9.27 57.06 14.42
C ALA A 33 -10.02 55.71 14.29
N LEU A 34 -11.25 55.63 14.83
CA LEU A 34 -12.09 54.43 14.70
C LEU A 34 -12.46 54.12 13.25
N VAL A 35 -12.80 55.15 12.45
CA VAL A 35 -13.08 54.97 11.01
C VAL A 35 -11.82 54.51 10.27
N GLY A 36 -10.65 55.05 10.60
CA GLY A 36 -9.37 54.61 10.04
C GLY A 36 -9.06 53.14 10.34
N PHE A 37 -9.24 52.74 11.60
CA PHE A 37 -9.04 51.36 12.04
C PHE A 37 -10.03 50.39 11.39
N ALA A 38 -11.31 50.77 11.30
CA ALA A 38 -12.34 49.97 10.63
C ALA A 38 -11.99 49.73 9.16
N ARG A 39 -11.55 50.76 8.43
CA ARG A 39 -11.14 50.61 7.02
C ARG A 39 -9.93 49.68 6.88
N GLN A 40 -8.92 49.81 7.73
CA GLN A 40 -7.76 48.91 7.73
C GLN A 40 -8.16 47.46 8.03
N GLN A 41 -9.04 47.23 9.00
CA GLN A 41 -9.56 45.90 9.30
C GLN A 41 -10.35 45.32 8.13
N THR A 42 -11.23 46.09 7.49
CA THR A 42 -11.99 45.60 6.32
C THR A 42 -11.07 45.22 5.16
N HIS A 43 -10.03 46.02 4.88
CA HIS A 43 -9.03 45.67 3.85
C HIS A 43 -8.20 44.44 4.22
N ALA A 44 -7.79 44.31 5.48
CA ALA A 44 -7.06 43.14 5.98
C ALA A 44 -7.92 41.87 5.91
N MET A 45 -9.19 41.96 6.31
CA MET A 45 -10.16 40.86 6.20
C MET A 45 -10.44 40.48 4.75
N GLY A 46 -10.55 41.47 3.84
CA GLY A 46 -10.67 41.24 2.41
C GLY A 46 -9.49 40.43 1.86
N ARG A 47 -8.26 40.88 2.14
CA ARG A 47 -7.04 40.16 1.74
C ARG A 47 -6.94 38.76 2.35
N ALA A 48 -7.28 38.60 3.62
CA ALA A 48 -7.27 37.29 4.28
C ALA A 48 -8.27 36.33 3.65
N ARG A 49 -9.49 36.82 3.34
CA ARG A 49 -10.52 36.04 2.64
C ARG A 49 -10.07 35.64 1.23
N ASP A 50 -9.52 36.59 0.46
CA ASP A 50 -9.07 36.33 -0.91
C ASP A 50 -7.86 35.37 -0.91
N TYR A 51 -6.98 35.44 0.11
CA TYR A 51 -5.91 34.46 0.32
C TYR A 51 -6.43 33.06 0.63
N MET A 52 -7.43 32.92 1.52
CA MET A 52 -8.04 31.62 1.80
C MET A 52 -8.67 31.01 0.53
N LYS A 53 -9.33 31.82 -0.29
CA LYS A 53 -9.87 31.39 -1.58
C LYS A 53 -8.77 30.93 -2.55
N ALA A 54 -7.73 31.74 -2.73
CA ALA A 54 -6.58 31.38 -3.56
C ALA A 54 -5.94 30.06 -3.11
N GLN A 55 -5.80 29.85 -1.79
CA GLN A 55 -5.30 28.60 -1.24
C GLN A 55 -6.23 27.42 -1.54
N SER A 56 -7.55 27.58 -1.39
CA SER A 56 -8.51 26.53 -1.74
C SER A 56 -8.47 26.16 -3.22
N TYR A 57 -8.30 27.13 -4.13
CA TYR A 57 -8.12 26.84 -5.56
C TYR A 57 -6.82 26.08 -5.82
N ALA A 58 -5.70 26.48 -5.18
CA ALA A 58 -4.43 25.78 -5.29
C ALA A 58 -4.54 24.31 -4.85
N GLU A 59 -5.18 24.06 -3.70
CA GLU A 59 -5.40 22.70 -3.18
C GLU A 59 -6.31 21.86 -4.10
N ALA A 60 -7.33 22.48 -4.71
CA ALA A 60 -8.19 21.81 -5.68
C ALA A 60 -7.41 21.36 -6.93
N GLY A 61 -6.61 22.24 -7.52
CA GLY A 61 -5.77 21.91 -8.68
C GLY A 61 -4.74 20.82 -8.38
N ALA A 62 -4.15 20.85 -7.19
CA ALA A 62 -3.19 19.83 -6.77
C ALA A 62 -3.85 18.45 -6.59
N ASN A 63 -5.06 18.41 -6.00
CA ASN A 63 -5.84 17.18 -5.83
C ASN A 63 -6.32 16.61 -7.17
N GLU A 64 -6.75 17.45 -8.10
CA GLU A 64 -7.17 17.03 -9.43
C GLU A 64 -6.01 16.42 -10.22
N ALA A 65 -4.87 17.10 -10.26
CA ALA A 65 -3.65 16.58 -10.88
C ALA A 65 -3.21 15.24 -10.25
N TYR A 66 -3.26 15.12 -8.92
CA TYR A 66 -2.97 13.87 -8.23
C TYR A 66 -3.94 12.76 -8.63
N SER A 67 -5.24 13.04 -8.72
CA SER A 67 -6.26 12.06 -9.10
C SER A 67 -6.02 11.52 -10.52
N LEU A 68 -5.63 12.39 -11.46
CA LEU A 68 -5.30 11.98 -12.83
C LEU A 68 -4.05 11.10 -12.85
N LEU A 69 -2.99 11.51 -12.14
CA LEU A 69 -1.75 10.74 -12.04
C LEU A 69 -1.95 9.38 -11.38
N LYS A 70 -2.84 9.28 -10.39
CA LYS A 70 -3.19 8.01 -9.73
C LYS A 70 -3.84 7.01 -10.69
N THR A 71 -4.55 7.48 -11.72
CA THR A 71 -5.15 6.60 -12.73
C THR A 71 -4.18 6.27 -13.86
N ASN A 72 -3.35 7.24 -14.26
CA ASN A 72 -2.33 7.06 -15.28
C ASN A 72 -1.16 8.01 -15.01
N PHE A 73 -0.11 7.47 -14.39
CA PHE A 73 1.10 8.20 -14.04
C PHE A 73 1.91 8.60 -15.27
N GLY A 74 1.67 7.97 -16.43
CA GLY A 74 2.23 8.38 -17.72
C GLY A 74 1.89 9.83 -18.11
N LEU A 75 0.73 10.33 -17.66
CA LEU A 75 0.27 11.70 -17.90
C LEU A 75 1.23 12.77 -17.36
N ARG A 76 2.14 12.43 -16.43
CA ARG A 76 3.17 13.36 -15.92
C ARG A 76 4.02 14.00 -17.03
N ASN A 77 4.15 13.32 -18.17
CA ASN A 77 4.91 13.81 -19.33
C ASN A 77 4.05 14.64 -20.29
N GLU A 78 2.74 14.72 -20.06
CA GLU A 78 1.77 15.37 -20.92
C GLU A 78 1.26 16.65 -20.25
N ALA A 79 1.95 17.77 -20.50
CA ALA A 79 1.55 19.06 -19.94
C ALA A 79 0.09 19.45 -20.25
N GLY A 80 -0.44 19.00 -21.40
CA GLY A 80 -1.84 19.24 -21.80
C GLY A 80 -2.89 18.49 -20.97
N ALA A 81 -2.48 17.51 -20.15
CA ALA A 81 -3.39 16.78 -19.27
C ALA A 81 -3.82 17.60 -18.03
N PHE A 82 -3.13 18.70 -17.74
CA PHE A 82 -3.37 19.56 -16.59
C PHE A 82 -3.65 21.01 -17.02
N PRO A 83 -4.77 21.27 -17.72
CA PRO A 83 -5.11 22.63 -18.13
C PRO A 83 -5.42 23.52 -16.92
N ALA A 84 -5.14 24.82 -17.04
CA ALA A 84 -5.59 25.80 -16.07
C ALA A 84 -7.13 25.86 -16.03
N THR A 85 -7.68 25.98 -14.82
CA THR A 85 -9.12 26.01 -14.60
C THR A 85 -9.52 27.34 -13.97
N ASP A 86 -10.38 28.06 -14.69
CA ASP A 86 -10.95 29.33 -14.24
C ASP A 86 -12.31 29.12 -13.56
N TYR A 87 -12.51 29.85 -12.47
CA TYR A 87 -13.78 30.05 -11.76
C TYR A 87 -14.21 31.53 -11.87
N GLU A 88 -15.41 31.86 -11.41
CA GLU A 88 -15.97 33.22 -11.55
C GLU A 88 -15.10 34.31 -10.88
N ASP A 89 -14.51 33.99 -9.73
CA ASP A 89 -13.77 34.90 -8.86
C ASP A 89 -12.29 34.51 -8.64
N GLY A 90 -11.79 33.53 -9.39
CA GLY A 90 -10.43 33.02 -9.28
C GLY A 90 -10.19 31.81 -10.15
N GLY A 91 -9.18 31.00 -9.83
CA GLY A 91 -8.76 29.87 -10.67
C GLY A 91 -7.50 29.21 -10.12
N TYR A 92 -7.08 28.13 -10.74
CA TYR A 92 -5.79 27.51 -10.49
C TYR A 92 -5.07 27.13 -11.79
N ASP A 93 -3.75 27.05 -11.71
CA ASP A 93 -2.88 26.51 -12.75
C ASP A 93 -1.99 25.42 -12.13
N ALA A 94 -2.18 24.17 -12.54
CA ALA A 94 -1.49 23.01 -12.01
C ALA A 94 -0.47 22.50 -13.03
N THR A 95 0.81 22.48 -12.64
CA THR A 95 1.90 21.96 -13.45
C THR A 95 2.48 20.71 -12.79
N VAL A 96 2.65 19.65 -13.57
CA VAL A 96 3.33 18.42 -13.14
C VAL A 96 4.72 18.38 -13.77
N THR A 97 5.75 18.29 -12.93
CA THR A 97 7.15 18.19 -13.36
C THR A 97 7.68 16.80 -13.01
N PRO A 98 8.05 15.96 -13.99
CA PRO A 98 8.66 14.66 -13.71
C PRO A 98 10.00 14.81 -12.99
N VAL A 99 10.21 14.04 -11.92
CA VAL A 99 11.47 13.98 -11.16
C VAL A 99 12.01 12.57 -11.31
N GLY A 100 12.52 12.27 -12.50
CA GLY A 100 12.90 10.91 -12.90
C GLY A 100 11.71 10.06 -13.33
N ASN A 101 11.89 8.75 -13.35
CA ASN A 101 10.96 7.85 -13.99
C ASN A 101 9.75 7.46 -13.13
N ALA A 102 9.93 7.35 -11.81
CA ALA A 102 8.88 6.92 -10.88
C ALA A 102 8.32 8.05 -9.99
N MET A 103 8.78 9.30 -10.15
CA MET A 103 8.36 10.42 -9.30
C MET A 103 7.98 11.64 -10.13
N ALA A 104 7.09 12.46 -9.57
CA ALA A 104 6.72 13.75 -10.13
C ALA A 104 6.43 14.76 -9.00
N LEU A 105 6.67 16.03 -9.28
CA LEU A 105 6.31 17.15 -8.43
C LEU A 105 5.09 17.85 -9.04
N ILE A 106 3.99 17.90 -8.30
CA ILE A 106 2.80 18.69 -8.64
C ILE A 106 2.96 20.06 -8.01
N THR A 107 2.89 21.13 -8.81
CA THR A 107 2.85 22.51 -8.34
C THR A 107 1.56 23.15 -8.82
N SER A 108 0.71 23.59 -7.89
CA SER A 108 -0.56 24.25 -8.20
C SER A 108 -0.56 25.68 -7.66
N VAL A 109 -0.79 26.65 -8.54
CA VAL A 109 -0.89 28.07 -8.19
C VAL A 109 -2.35 28.50 -8.28
N GLY A 110 -2.97 28.77 -7.14
CA GLY A 110 -4.31 29.31 -7.06
C GLY A 110 -4.29 30.84 -6.99
N HIS A 111 -5.24 31.49 -7.67
CA HIS A 111 -5.37 32.94 -7.66
C HIS A 111 -6.80 33.40 -7.33
N CYS A 112 -6.91 34.48 -6.57
CA CYS A 112 -8.18 35.18 -6.32
C CYS A 112 -7.90 36.69 -6.26
N GLY A 113 -8.35 37.43 -7.28
CA GLY A 113 -7.98 38.83 -7.46
C GLY A 113 -6.45 39.01 -7.56
N PRO A 114 -5.81 39.88 -6.76
CA PRO A 114 -4.37 40.10 -6.78
C PRO A 114 -3.58 39.12 -5.89
N VAL A 115 -4.25 38.17 -5.23
CA VAL A 115 -3.63 37.27 -4.26
C VAL A 115 -3.36 35.92 -4.90
N LEU A 116 -2.18 35.38 -4.65
CA LEU A 116 -1.72 34.07 -5.10
C LEU A 116 -1.43 33.18 -3.88
N ALA A 117 -1.67 31.88 -4.04
CA ALA A 117 -1.23 30.84 -3.13
C ALA A 117 -0.68 29.66 -3.95
N THR A 118 0.32 28.95 -3.41
CA THR A 118 0.98 27.85 -4.11
C THR A 118 1.00 26.62 -3.24
N VAL A 119 0.60 25.49 -3.78
CA VAL A 119 0.65 24.18 -3.13
C VAL A 119 1.57 23.27 -3.94
N MET A 120 2.42 22.52 -3.25
CA MET A 120 3.35 21.58 -3.87
C MET A 120 3.17 20.19 -3.25
N ILE A 121 3.13 19.15 -4.11
CA ILE A 121 2.99 17.75 -3.70
C ILE A 121 4.04 16.92 -4.42
N ASP A 122 4.85 16.18 -3.67
CA ASP A 122 5.70 15.14 -4.24
C ASP A 122 4.92 13.84 -4.32
N VAL A 123 4.89 13.23 -5.50
CA VAL A 123 4.21 11.96 -5.74
C VAL A 123 5.17 10.93 -6.32
N LYS A 124 5.01 9.68 -5.88
CA LYS A 124 5.79 8.53 -6.35
C LYS A 124 4.85 7.42 -6.80
N ASN A 125 5.11 6.88 -7.99
CA ASN A 125 4.53 5.62 -8.43
C ASN A 125 5.36 4.47 -7.89
N PHE A 126 4.77 3.70 -7.00
CA PHE A 126 5.39 2.56 -6.34
C PHE A 126 5.44 1.30 -7.21
N ASN A 127 4.72 1.29 -8.34
CA ASN A 127 4.64 0.17 -9.28
C ASN A 127 5.36 0.46 -10.62
N TYR A 128 6.14 1.55 -10.69
CA TYR A 128 6.84 1.91 -11.92
C TYR A 128 8.09 1.05 -12.15
N ARG A 129 8.08 0.26 -13.24
CA ARG A 129 9.23 -0.53 -13.71
C ARG A 129 10.11 0.25 -14.68
N GLU A 130 11.42 0.34 -14.43
CA GLU A 130 12.36 0.87 -15.43
C GLU A 130 12.52 -0.11 -16.62
N PRO A 131 12.33 0.35 -17.88
CA PRO A 131 12.62 -0.47 -19.04
C PRO A 131 14.12 -0.82 -19.09
N GLY A 132 14.45 -2.11 -18.93
CA GLY A 132 15.83 -2.60 -19.03
C GLY A 132 16.51 -2.97 -17.71
N SER A 133 15.80 -3.02 -16.58
CA SER A 133 16.34 -3.67 -15.37
C SER A 133 16.43 -5.19 -15.60
N GLU A 134 17.65 -5.67 -15.91
CA GLU A 134 17.97 -7.08 -16.02
C GLU A 134 17.91 -7.75 -14.64
N GLY A 135 16.72 -8.27 -14.32
CA GLY A 135 16.40 -9.03 -13.10
C GLY A 135 14.90 -9.26 -12.95
N GLY A 136 14.20 -9.38 -14.08
CA GLY A 136 12.77 -9.14 -14.25
C GLY A 136 11.83 -10.20 -13.66
N GLY A 137 11.78 -10.29 -12.33
CA GLY A 137 10.54 -10.66 -11.64
C GLY A 137 9.63 -9.43 -11.47
N PRO A 138 8.31 -9.61 -11.27
CA PRO A 138 7.41 -8.54 -10.81
C PRO A 138 7.94 -7.84 -9.55
N GLU A 139 7.68 -6.54 -9.42
CA GLU A 139 8.05 -5.76 -8.25
C GLU A 139 7.19 -6.13 -7.03
N GLY A 140 7.67 -5.82 -5.83
CA GLY A 140 6.96 -6.16 -4.59
C GLY A 140 6.96 -7.66 -4.28
N ALA A 141 5.90 -8.13 -3.61
CA ALA A 141 5.80 -9.50 -3.13
C ALA A 141 5.79 -10.55 -4.24
N TYR A 142 5.27 -10.23 -5.43
CA TYR A 142 5.17 -11.18 -6.54
C TYR A 142 6.54 -11.61 -7.07
N GLY A 143 7.61 -10.86 -6.83
CA GLY A 143 8.99 -11.24 -7.17
C GLY A 143 9.57 -12.33 -6.26
N TYR A 144 8.82 -12.77 -5.25
CA TYR A 144 9.21 -13.77 -4.30
C TYR A 144 8.50 -15.10 -4.55
N ALA A 145 9.22 -16.19 -4.31
CA ALA A 145 8.67 -17.53 -4.25
C ALA A 145 7.85 -17.68 -2.97
N VAL A 146 8.36 -17.19 -1.84
CA VAL A 146 7.68 -17.27 -0.56
C VAL A 146 7.77 -15.94 0.18
N VAL A 147 6.64 -15.45 0.68
CA VAL A 147 6.57 -14.32 1.61
C VAL A 147 5.69 -14.70 2.79
N SER A 148 6.20 -14.48 4.00
CA SER A 148 5.42 -14.57 5.24
C SER A 148 5.51 -13.25 6.00
N ASP A 149 4.37 -12.75 6.48
CA ASP A 149 4.33 -11.55 7.32
C ASP A 149 4.79 -11.83 8.77
N ASP A 150 4.80 -13.10 9.18
CA ASP A 150 5.23 -13.54 10.52
C ASP A 150 6.43 -14.52 10.46
N LEU A 151 6.59 -15.33 11.52
CA LEU A 151 7.63 -16.34 11.67
C LEU A 151 7.61 -17.30 10.47
N MET A 152 8.77 -17.52 9.88
CA MET A 152 8.95 -18.56 8.88
C MET A 152 9.79 -19.69 9.45
N THR A 153 9.19 -20.86 9.69
CA THR A 153 9.90 -22.07 10.08
C THR A 153 10.10 -23.00 8.90
N TRP A 154 11.36 -23.26 8.59
CA TRP A 154 11.79 -24.20 7.57
C TRP A 154 12.47 -25.41 8.22
N SER A 155 11.82 -26.56 8.23
CA SER A 155 12.31 -27.77 8.91
C SER A 155 12.27 -29.02 8.04
N GLY A 156 13.06 -30.02 8.42
CA GLY A 156 13.06 -31.35 7.81
C GLY A 156 14.43 -31.80 7.31
N SER A 157 14.40 -32.64 6.29
CA SER A 157 15.57 -33.03 5.51
C SER A 157 15.22 -32.95 4.03
N GLY A 158 16.05 -32.26 3.25
CA GLY A 158 15.78 -32.06 1.83
C GLY A 158 16.75 -31.11 1.18
N THR A 159 16.68 -31.06 -0.14
CA THR A 159 17.28 -29.99 -0.94
C THR A 159 16.12 -29.26 -1.59
N MET A 160 16.03 -27.97 -1.36
CA MET A 160 15.07 -27.07 -1.97
C MET A 160 15.79 -26.24 -3.03
N ALA A 161 15.42 -26.42 -4.29
CA ALA A 161 15.88 -25.56 -5.36
C ALA A 161 14.82 -24.51 -5.67
N ILE A 162 15.15 -23.22 -5.48
CA ILE A 162 14.31 -22.10 -5.90
C ILE A 162 14.63 -21.82 -7.36
N GLY A 163 13.88 -22.44 -8.27
CA GLY A 163 14.00 -22.19 -9.71
C GLY A 163 13.58 -20.76 -10.07
N GLY A 164 13.84 -20.30 -11.29
CA GLY A 164 13.19 -19.10 -11.85
C GLY A 164 13.65 -17.73 -11.29
N GLY A 165 14.61 -17.68 -10.37
CA GLY A 165 15.11 -16.42 -9.79
C GLY A 165 14.28 -15.87 -8.63
N GLY A 166 13.29 -16.64 -8.15
CA GLY A 166 12.51 -16.28 -6.97
C GLY A 166 13.36 -16.24 -5.70
N LYS A 167 12.82 -15.56 -4.68
CA LYS A 167 13.46 -15.39 -3.36
C LYS A 167 12.51 -15.81 -2.25
N ILE A 168 13.05 -16.10 -1.07
CA ILE A 168 12.26 -16.32 0.15
C ILE A 168 12.42 -15.10 1.07
N HIS A 169 11.31 -14.64 1.64
CA HIS A 169 11.28 -13.52 2.56
C HIS A 169 10.38 -13.76 3.76
N SER A 170 10.85 -13.37 4.95
CA SER A 170 10.03 -13.27 6.14
C SER A 170 10.11 -11.84 6.67
N ASN A 171 8.96 -11.20 6.85
CA ASN A 171 8.85 -9.88 7.51
C ASN A 171 9.14 -9.97 9.02
N ASN A 172 9.26 -11.18 9.56
CA ASN A 172 9.69 -11.44 10.92
C ASN A 172 10.95 -12.32 10.89
N ARG A 173 11.11 -13.20 11.88
CA ARG A 173 12.22 -14.13 12.00
C ARG A 173 12.10 -15.26 11.00
N TYR A 174 13.23 -15.59 10.37
CA TYR A 174 13.39 -16.82 9.60
C TYR A 174 14.16 -17.87 10.43
N LYS A 175 13.56 -19.05 10.63
CA LYS A 175 14.14 -20.16 11.38
C LYS A 175 14.29 -21.39 10.51
N MET A 176 15.50 -21.88 10.34
CA MET A 176 15.78 -23.09 9.55
C MET A 176 16.48 -24.16 10.39
N SER A 177 16.02 -25.40 10.30
CA SER A 177 16.51 -26.51 11.13
C SER A 177 16.51 -27.85 10.40
N GLY A 178 17.18 -28.85 10.99
CA GLY A 178 17.30 -30.19 10.40
C GLY A 178 18.52 -30.32 9.47
N SER A 179 18.34 -30.92 8.30
CA SER A 179 19.39 -31.17 7.30
C SER A 179 18.95 -30.66 5.93
N GLU A 180 18.52 -29.40 5.89
CA GLU A 180 17.97 -28.75 4.70
C GLU A 180 19.06 -28.00 3.91
N LYS A 181 18.96 -28.02 2.58
CA LYS A 181 19.77 -27.18 1.70
C LYS A 181 18.85 -26.32 0.87
N ILE A 182 19.06 -25.01 0.84
CA ILE A 182 18.31 -24.09 -0.03
C ILE A 182 19.23 -23.57 -1.12
N TYR A 183 18.84 -23.70 -2.38
CA TYR A 183 19.50 -23.08 -3.52
C TYR A 183 18.67 -21.88 -3.97
N GLY A 184 19.05 -20.70 -3.49
CA GLY A 184 18.39 -19.45 -3.76
C GLY A 184 18.54 -18.45 -2.62
N ASN A 185 18.02 -17.23 -2.84
CA ASN A 185 18.24 -16.11 -1.94
C ASN A 185 17.17 -16.04 -0.86
N VAL A 186 17.57 -15.70 0.35
CA VAL A 186 16.72 -15.66 1.55
C VAL A 186 16.88 -14.34 2.29
N SER A 187 15.82 -13.84 2.92
CA SER A 187 15.89 -12.59 3.67
C SER A 187 14.91 -12.57 4.84
N SER A 188 15.29 -11.85 5.91
CA SER A 188 14.47 -11.68 7.11
C SER A 188 14.60 -10.27 7.66
N CYS A 189 13.49 -9.68 8.09
CA CYS A 189 13.47 -8.34 8.68
C CYS A 189 13.84 -8.28 10.17
N ASP A 190 13.85 -9.40 10.89
CA ASP A 190 14.23 -9.46 12.31
C ASP A 190 15.54 -10.25 12.52
N GLN A 191 15.45 -11.57 12.38
CA GLN A 191 16.52 -12.49 12.72
C GLN A 191 16.53 -13.69 11.79
N PHE A 192 17.73 -14.09 11.37
CA PHE A 192 17.97 -15.32 10.67
C PHE A 192 18.61 -16.36 11.61
N TRP A 193 17.88 -17.42 11.93
CA TRP A 193 18.31 -18.45 12.87
C TRP A 193 18.39 -19.82 12.21
N THR A 194 19.60 -20.37 12.08
CA THR A 194 19.82 -21.73 11.58
C THR A 194 20.35 -22.67 12.64
N THR A 195 19.92 -23.93 12.59
CA THR A 195 20.41 -25.03 13.43
C THR A 195 20.56 -26.31 12.60
N GLY A 196 21.18 -27.36 13.17
CA GLY A 196 21.38 -28.62 12.45
C GLY A 196 22.44 -28.53 11.35
N SER A 197 22.29 -29.31 10.28
CA SER A 197 23.20 -29.34 9.12
C SER A 197 22.59 -28.58 7.93
N THR A 198 22.10 -27.37 8.20
CA THR A 198 21.42 -26.52 7.22
C THR A 198 22.42 -25.72 6.39
N GLU A 199 22.16 -25.54 5.09
CA GLU A 199 23.03 -24.80 4.16
C GLU A 199 22.19 -23.92 3.22
N ILE A 200 22.70 -22.73 2.90
CA ILE A 200 22.09 -21.80 1.93
C ILE A 200 23.09 -21.53 0.81
N TYR A 201 22.76 -21.96 -0.39
CA TYR A 201 23.49 -21.73 -1.64
C TYR A 201 22.88 -20.54 -2.38
N GLY A 202 23.05 -19.36 -1.80
CA GLY A 202 22.55 -18.08 -2.30
C GLY A 202 22.91 -16.95 -1.34
N ASP A 203 22.47 -15.74 -1.66
CA ASP A 203 22.64 -14.57 -0.79
C ASP A 203 21.62 -14.61 0.35
N ALA A 204 22.04 -14.13 1.53
CA ALA A 204 21.19 -14.01 2.70
C ALA A 204 21.31 -12.61 3.30
N ALA A 205 20.19 -12.03 3.76
CA ALA A 205 20.18 -10.74 4.43
C ALA A 205 19.31 -10.75 5.69
N ALA A 206 19.85 -10.24 6.80
CA ALA A 206 19.12 -10.03 8.05
C ALA A 206 19.82 -9.01 8.96
N PRO A 207 19.09 -8.34 9.88
CA PRO A 207 19.71 -7.48 10.89
C PRO A 207 20.51 -8.28 11.92
N THR A 208 20.02 -9.47 12.29
CA THR A 208 20.60 -10.32 13.33
C THR A 208 20.74 -11.76 12.86
N TRP A 209 21.83 -12.42 13.23
CA TRP A 209 22.12 -13.82 12.92
C TRP A 209 22.18 -14.65 14.21
N LYS A 210 21.73 -15.91 14.16
CA LYS A 210 21.77 -16.83 15.30
C LYS A 210 22.05 -18.28 14.85
N GLY A 211 22.67 -19.03 15.75
CA GLY A 211 22.95 -20.45 15.55
C GLY A 211 24.14 -20.65 14.62
N LYS A 212 23.95 -21.34 13.50
CA LYS A 212 25.03 -21.55 12.51
C LYS A 212 25.16 -20.44 11.47
N SER A 213 24.22 -19.52 11.40
CA SER A 213 24.31 -18.39 10.48
C SER A 213 25.16 -17.28 11.08
N PRO A 214 25.92 -16.55 10.26
CA PRO A 214 25.96 -16.60 8.79
C PRO A 214 26.90 -17.69 8.20
N ASP A 215 27.61 -18.47 9.01
CA ASP A 215 28.65 -19.41 8.55
C ASP A 215 28.17 -20.49 7.56
N ASN A 216 26.86 -20.78 7.54
CA ASN A 216 26.24 -21.75 6.64
C ASN A 216 25.62 -21.14 5.37
N VAL A 217 25.92 -19.87 5.08
CA VAL A 217 25.56 -19.17 3.85
C VAL A 217 26.76 -19.20 2.91
N HIS A 218 26.57 -19.76 1.71
CA HIS A 218 27.63 -19.89 0.70
C HIS A 218 27.67 -18.74 -0.31
N GLY A 219 26.65 -17.88 -0.34
CA GLY A 219 26.67 -16.60 -1.04
C GLY A 219 27.04 -15.44 -0.12
N THR A 220 26.55 -14.24 -0.45
CA THR A 220 26.80 -13.02 0.34
C THR A 220 25.88 -12.98 1.55
N ALA A 221 26.45 -12.95 2.75
CA ALA A 221 25.71 -12.68 3.98
C ALA A 221 25.75 -11.18 4.31
N THR A 222 24.61 -10.51 4.22
CA THR A 222 24.49 -9.06 4.46
C THR A 222 23.84 -8.78 5.80
N THR A 223 24.59 -8.14 6.71
CA THR A 223 24.07 -7.69 8.01
C THR A 223 23.58 -6.25 7.91
N GLY A 224 22.30 -6.02 8.18
CA GLY A 224 21.72 -4.68 8.22
C GLY A 224 20.18 -4.70 8.19
N PRO A 225 19.53 -3.53 8.29
CA PRO A 225 18.09 -3.43 8.14
C PRO A 225 17.64 -3.99 6.79
N VAL A 226 16.65 -4.88 6.82
CA VAL A 226 15.98 -5.41 5.62
C VAL A 226 14.57 -4.83 5.59
N ALA A 227 14.17 -4.26 4.45
CA ALA A 227 12.84 -3.67 4.29
C ALA A 227 11.76 -4.76 4.30
N LEU A 228 10.62 -4.44 4.91
CA LEU A 228 9.42 -5.27 4.86
C LEU A 228 8.92 -5.40 3.42
N VAL A 229 8.46 -6.60 3.06
CA VAL A 229 7.75 -6.86 1.81
C VAL A 229 6.25 -6.92 2.12
N PRO A 230 5.47 -5.88 1.81
CA PRO A 230 4.05 -5.88 2.08
C PRO A 230 3.36 -6.94 1.21
N LEU A 231 2.45 -7.70 1.83
CA LEU A 231 1.62 -8.65 1.10
C LEU A 231 0.66 -7.89 0.14
N PRO A 232 0.50 -8.37 -1.10
CA PRO A 232 -0.29 -7.65 -2.10
C PRO A 232 -1.78 -7.87 -1.80
N PRO A 233 -2.61 -6.81 -1.73
CA PRO A 233 -4.04 -6.99 -1.58
C PRO A 233 -4.62 -7.60 -2.87
N ILE A 234 -5.47 -8.61 -2.74
CA ILE A 234 -6.23 -9.18 -3.86
C ILE A 234 -7.70 -8.83 -3.67
N ASP A 235 -8.29 -8.16 -4.67
CA ASP A 235 -9.74 -8.02 -4.73
C ASP A 235 -10.37 -9.36 -5.14
N LEU A 236 -11.05 -10.00 -4.19
CA LEU A 236 -11.75 -11.26 -4.40
C LEU A 236 -13.15 -11.09 -4.99
N THR A 237 -13.64 -9.86 -5.13
CA THR A 237 -14.97 -9.55 -5.69
C THR A 237 -15.19 -10.14 -7.09
N PRO A 238 -14.30 -9.94 -8.08
CA PRO A 238 -14.50 -10.49 -9.42
C PRO A 238 -14.48 -12.03 -9.42
N TYR A 239 -13.66 -12.67 -8.58
CA TYR A 239 -13.63 -14.13 -8.43
C TYR A 239 -14.94 -14.68 -7.89
N TYR A 240 -15.52 -14.03 -6.86
CA TYR A 240 -16.82 -14.39 -6.33
C TYR A 240 -17.93 -14.27 -7.38
N GLN A 241 -17.98 -13.15 -8.12
CA GLN A 241 -19.01 -12.94 -9.14
C GLN A 241 -18.88 -13.94 -10.29
N HIS A 242 -17.66 -14.29 -10.69
CA HIS A 242 -17.41 -15.30 -11.72
C HIS A 242 -17.83 -16.70 -11.26
N ALA A 243 -17.49 -17.10 -10.03
CA ALA A 243 -17.96 -18.36 -9.46
C ALA A 243 -19.50 -18.38 -9.34
N LEU A 244 -20.12 -17.26 -8.95
CA LEU A 244 -21.58 -17.12 -8.85
C LEU A 244 -22.27 -17.30 -10.20
N ALA A 245 -21.74 -16.65 -11.25
CA ALA A 245 -22.27 -16.76 -12.61
C ALA A 245 -22.19 -18.19 -13.17
N ASN A 246 -21.21 -18.99 -12.71
CA ASN A 246 -21.02 -20.38 -13.12
C ASN A 246 -21.64 -21.41 -12.15
N GLY A 247 -22.38 -20.96 -11.13
CA GLY A 247 -23.00 -21.85 -10.14
C GLY A 247 -22.01 -22.61 -9.27
N GLN A 248 -20.80 -22.06 -9.06
CA GLN A 248 -19.70 -22.66 -8.28
C GLN A 248 -19.51 -22.00 -6.91
N VAL A 249 -20.58 -21.41 -6.36
CA VAL A 249 -20.59 -20.88 -4.99
C VAL A 249 -21.28 -21.86 -4.06
N TYR A 250 -20.54 -22.33 -3.06
CA TYR A 250 -20.99 -23.29 -2.06
C TYR A 250 -21.12 -22.60 -0.70
N ASN A 251 -22.26 -22.82 -0.02
CA ASN A 251 -22.49 -22.29 1.32
C ASN A 251 -22.21 -23.37 2.37
N GLY A 252 -21.42 -23.02 3.39
CA GLY A 252 -20.95 -23.95 4.41
C GLY A 252 -19.77 -24.79 3.96
N ASN A 253 -19.23 -25.56 4.90
CA ASN A 253 -18.02 -26.35 4.72
C ASN A 253 -18.19 -27.41 3.62
N GLN A 254 -17.18 -27.55 2.76
CA GLN A 254 -17.14 -28.56 1.71
C GLN A 254 -16.01 -29.55 1.97
N HIS A 255 -16.33 -30.84 1.89
CA HIS A 255 -15.33 -31.92 1.92
C HIS A 255 -15.50 -32.79 0.69
N PHE A 256 -14.50 -32.74 -0.17
CA PHE A 256 -14.44 -33.51 -1.40
C PHE A 256 -13.44 -34.67 -1.25
N MET A 257 -13.83 -35.84 -1.77
CA MET A 257 -13.09 -37.09 -1.64
C MET A 257 -13.25 -37.93 -2.91
N GLY A 258 -12.33 -38.88 -3.11
CA GLY A 258 -12.39 -39.86 -4.19
C GLY A 258 -11.30 -39.65 -5.24
N SER A 259 -11.46 -40.32 -6.39
CA SER A 259 -10.45 -40.35 -7.45
C SER A 259 -10.85 -39.56 -8.70
N ALA A 260 -12.03 -38.95 -8.71
CA ALA A 260 -12.49 -38.12 -9.81
C ALA A 260 -11.87 -36.73 -9.72
N ASP A 261 -11.55 -36.15 -10.88
CA ASP A 261 -11.03 -34.79 -10.94
C ASP A 261 -12.09 -33.78 -10.49
N LEU A 262 -11.66 -32.77 -9.75
CA LEU A 262 -12.46 -31.64 -9.33
C LEU A 262 -12.11 -30.44 -10.21
N ALA A 263 -12.97 -30.16 -11.18
CA ALA A 263 -12.82 -29.06 -12.14
C ALA A 263 -14.10 -28.17 -12.14
N PRO A 264 -14.15 -27.10 -11.33
CA PRO A 264 -15.31 -26.19 -11.30
C PRO A 264 -15.58 -25.54 -12.66
N ALA A 265 -16.85 -25.39 -13.01
CA ALA A 265 -17.26 -24.67 -14.21
C ALA A 265 -16.77 -23.22 -14.17
N GLY A 266 -16.21 -22.72 -15.27
CA GLY A 266 -15.58 -21.39 -15.30
C GLY A 266 -14.24 -21.31 -14.57
N GLY A 267 -13.69 -22.43 -14.08
CA GLY A 267 -12.33 -22.51 -13.52
C GLY A 267 -12.17 -22.01 -12.09
N ILE A 268 -13.25 -21.53 -11.44
CA ILE A 268 -13.21 -20.98 -10.07
C ILE A 268 -14.29 -21.63 -9.21
N MET A 269 -13.90 -22.13 -8.04
CA MET A 269 -14.80 -22.57 -6.97
C MET A 269 -14.70 -21.64 -5.77
N TRP A 270 -15.85 -21.21 -5.26
CA TRP A 270 -15.94 -20.40 -4.05
C TRP A 270 -16.68 -21.13 -2.94
N VAL A 271 -16.08 -21.20 -1.75
CA VAL A 271 -16.66 -21.84 -0.56
C VAL A 271 -16.83 -20.81 0.56
N ASN A 272 -18.08 -20.51 0.93
CA ASN A 272 -18.41 -19.73 2.13
C ASN A 272 -18.33 -20.62 3.38
N GLY A 273 -17.13 -21.03 3.73
CA GLY A 273 -16.80 -21.94 4.82
C GLY A 273 -15.40 -22.53 4.62
N ASN A 274 -15.15 -23.69 5.21
CA ASN A 274 -13.89 -24.41 5.06
C ASN A 274 -13.92 -25.33 3.84
N LEU A 275 -12.79 -25.49 3.17
CA LEU A 275 -12.58 -26.41 2.06
C LEU A 275 -11.65 -27.55 2.49
N GLN A 276 -12.08 -28.79 2.31
CA GLN A 276 -11.25 -29.97 2.51
C GLN A 276 -11.22 -30.85 1.27
N TRP A 277 -10.01 -31.27 0.86
CA TRP A 277 -9.79 -32.26 -0.18
C TRP A 277 -8.84 -33.36 0.31
N SER A 278 -9.27 -34.61 0.20
CA SER A 278 -8.47 -35.79 0.57
C SER A 278 -8.53 -36.89 -0.49
N GLY A 279 -8.67 -36.52 -1.76
CA GLY A 279 -8.79 -37.43 -2.90
C GLY A 279 -7.50 -37.61 -3.71
N SER A 280 -7.53 -38.53 -4.68
CA SER A 280 -6.43 -38.78 -5.62
C SER A 280 -6.66 -38.18 -7.02
N GLY A 281 -7.86 -37.64 -7.28
CA GLY A 281 -8.18 -36.90 -8.50
C GLY A 281 -7.50 -35.52 -8.52
N GLN A 282 -7.34 -34.96 -9.71
CA GLN A 282 -6.71 -33.65 -9.93
C GLN A 282 -7.63 -32.52 -9.45
N LEU A 283 -7.04 -31.43 -8.95
CA LEU A 283 -7.75 -30.18 -8.65
C LEU A 283 -7.45 -29.16 -9.75
N ILE A 284 -8.40 -28.92 -10.64
CA ILE A 284 -8.17 -28.12 -11.85
C ILE A 284 -8.90 -26.78 -11.72
N GLY A 285 -8.15 -25.70 -11.44
CA GLY A 285 -8.69 -24.36 -11.30
C GLY A 285 -8.27 -23.65 -10.02
N CYS A 286 -9.01 -22.59 -9.70
CA CYS A 286 -8.85 -21.74 -8.54
C CYS A 286 -9.86 -22.13 -7.44
N PHE A 287 -9.37 -22.36 -6.24
CA PHE A 287 -10.19 -22.72 -5.08
C PHE A 287 -10.08 -21.64 -4.01
N ILE A 288 -11.18 -20.97 -3.72
CA ILE A 288 -11.24 -19.89 -2.75
C ILE A 288 -12.18 -20.28 -1.62
N ALA A 289 -11.69 -20.21 -0.38
CA ALA A 289 -12.49 -20.44 0.82
C ALA A 289 -12.48 -19.20 1.72
N THR A 290 -13.60 -18.93 2.38
CA THR A 290 -13.64 -17.88 3.41
C THR A 290 -12.99 -18.33 4.72
N GLY A 291 -13.01 -19.63 5.02
CA GLY A 291 -12.29 -20.22 6.15
C GLY A 291 -11.14 -21.12 5.69
N ASP A 292 -10.76 -22.09 6.51
CA ASP A 292 -9.56 -22.91 6.30
C ASP A 292 -9.62 -23.75 5.01
N VAL A 293 -8.45 -23.99 4.42
CA VAL A 293 -8.26 -24.91 3.29
C VAL A 293 -7.34 -26.06 3.72
N LYS A 294 -7.81 -27.31 3.59
CA LYS A 294 -7.03 -28.51 3.94
C LYS A 294 -6.92 -29.46 2.76
N LEU A 295 -5.70 -29.66 2.26
CA LEU A 295 -5.38 -30.48 1.09
C LEU A 295 -4.43 -31.62 1.47
N SER A 296 -4.97 -32.83 1.61
CA SER A 296 -4.22 -34.04 2.01
C SER A 296 -4.17 -35.12 0.92
N GLY A 297 -4.71 -34.81 -0.26
CA GLY A 297 -4.77 -35.71 -1.41
C GLY A 297 -3.45 -35.93 -2.14
N SER A 298 -3.47 -36.83 -3.13
CA SER A 298 -2.31 -37.11 -3.98
C SER A 298 -2.44 -36.59 -5.42
N GLY A 299 -3.59 -36.01 -5.78
CA GLY A 299 -3.78 -35.38 -7.09
C GLY A 299 -3.08 -34.03 -7.16
N ASP A 300 -2.63 -33.66 -8.35
CA ASP A 300 -1.99 -32.37 -8.57
C ASP A 300 -3.06 -31.27 -8.62
N GLN A 301 -2.69 -30.08 -8.15
CA GLN A 301 -3.41 -28.86 -8.41
C GLN A 301 -2.85 -28.22 -9.68
N ILE A 302 -3.73 -27.95 -10.63
CA ILE A 302 -3.43 -27.41 -11.95
C ILE A 302 -4.12 -26.06 -12.07
N LYS A 303 -3.35 -24.97 -12.24
CA LYS A 303 -3.94 -23.65 -12.50
C LYS A 303 -4.70 -23.61 -13.83
N VAL A 304 -5.75 -22.80 -13.85
CA VAL A 304 -6.51 -22.44 -15.06
C VAL A 304 -6.29 -20.95 -15.28
N GLU A 305 -5.88 -20.57 -16.48
CA GLU A 305 -5.49 -19.19 -16.81
C GLU A 305 -4.41 -18.69 -15.83
N ASP A 306 -4.43 -17.40 -15.52
CA ASP A 306 -3.57 -16.77 -14.51
C ASP A 306 -4.32 -16.58 -13.19
N PHE A 307 -5.27 -17.47 -12.88
CA PHE A 307 -5.94 -17.46 -11.58
C PHE A 307 -5.03 -18.03 -10.48
N PRO A 308 -5.23 -17.60 -9.22
CA PRO A 308 -4.61 -18.24 -8.07
C PRO A 308 -4.94 -19.74 -8.02
N ALA A 309 -4.03 -20.53 -7.46
CA ALA A 309 -4.30 -21.94 -7.20
C ALA A 309 -5.31 -22.10 -6.06
N VAL A 310 -4.97 -21.52 -4.90
CA VAL A 310 -5.70 -21.69 -3.65
C VAL A 310 -5.63 -20.40 -2.85
N ILE A 311 -6.79 -19.92 -2.38
CA ILE A 311 -6.88 -18.78 -1.47
C ILE A 311 -7.70 -19.16 -0.24
N SER A 312 -7.17 -18.84 0.94
CA SER A 312 -7.93 -18.75 2.17
C SER A 312 -8.04 -17.29 2.57
N ARG A 313 -9.27 -16.77 2.67
CA ARG A 313 -9.51 -15.36 2.98
C ARG A 313 -9.30 -15.05 4.46
N ASP A 314 -9.94 -15.82 5.34
CA ASP A 314 -9.98 -15.53 6.78
C ASP A 314 -9.36 -16.66 7.65
N GLY A 315 -8.85 -17.74 7.06
CA GLY A 315 -8.33 -18.91 7.78
C GLY A 315 -6.99 -19.43 7.25
N ASP A 316 -6.62 -20.64 7.67
CA ASP A 316 -5.30 -21.22 7.40
C ASP A 316 -5.29 -22.11 6.16
N ILE A 317 -4.10 -22.40 5.63
CA ILE A 317 -3.91 -23.36 4.53
C ILE A 317 -3.00 -24.51 5.00
N ASP A 318 -3.57 -25.71 5.08
CA ASP A 318 -2.87 -26.96 5.45
C ASP A 318 -2.67 -27.87 4.23
N ILE A 319 -1.43 -28.13 3.83
CA ILE A 319 -1.07 -29.05 2.74
C ILE A 319 -0.23 -30.22 3.26
N SER A 320 -0.86 -31.39 3.39
CA SER A 320 -0.21 -32.64 3.81
C SER A 320 -0.10 -33.68 2.69
N GLY A 321 -0.66 -33.37 1.52
CA GLY A 321 -0.69 -34.23 0.35
C GLY A 321 0.64 -34.38 -0.41
N SER A 322 0.66 -35.32 -1.36
CA SER A 322 1.84 -35.57 -2.22
C SER A 322 1.72 -35.02 -3.63
N GLY A 323 0.58 -34.42 -3.99
CA GLY A 323 0.34 -33.82 -5.30
C GLY A 323 1.16 -32.52 -5.49
N LYS A 324 1.45 -32.19 -6.75
CA LYS A 324 2.11 -30.93 -7.12
C LYS A 324 1.12 -29.77 -7.10
N PHE A 325 1.62 -28.56 -6.87
CA PHE A 325 0.79 -27.35 -6.87
C PHE A 325 1.32 -26.35 -7.91
N HIS A 326 0.43 -25.77 -8.70
CA HIS A 326 0.76 -24.85 -9.77
C HIS A 326 0.00 -23.52 -9.61
N GLY A 327 0.72 -22.42 -9.39
CA GLY A 327 0.17 -21.06 -9.25
C GLY A 327 0.32 -20.48 -7.84
N LEU A 328 -0.46 -19.43 -7.56
CA LEU A 328 -0.41 -18.70 -6.28
C LEU A 328 -1.19 -19.44 -5.18
N ILE A 329 -0.52 -19.71 -4.07
CA ILE A 329 -1.15 -20.13 -2.81
C ILE A 329 -1.14 -18.94 -1.86
N TYR A 330 -2.30 -18.53 -1.35
CA TYR A 330 -2.38 -17.31 -0.53
C TYR A 330 -3.33 -17.45 0.67
N ALA A 331 -2.77 -17.42 1.89
CA ALA A 331 -3.51 -17.20 3.12
C ALA A 331 -3.51 -15.70 3.48
N ILE A 332 -4.63 -15.00 3.26
CA ILE A 332 -4.70 -13.54 3.37
C ILE A 332 -4.53 -13.07 4.82
N THR A 333 -5.11 -13.79 5.78
CA THR A 333 -4.98 -13.47 7.22
C THR A 333 -4.44 -14.62 8.06
N GLY A 334 -4.38 -15.83 7.50
CA GLY A 334 -4.01 -17.04 8.23
C GLY A 334 -2.60 -17.53 7.97
N GLU A 335 -2.33 -18.70 8.52
CA GLU A 335 -1.05 -19.42 8.48
C GLU A 335 -0.98 -20.34 7.24
N PHE A 336 0.25 -20.77 6.91
CA PHE A 336 0.48 -21.76 5.88
C PHE A 336 1.34 -22.90 6.41
N ASP A 337 0.77 -24.10 6.43
CA ASP A 337 1.42 -25.33 6.86
C ASP A 337 1.57 -26.28 5.69
N LYS A 338 2.80 -26.68 5.38
CA LYS A 338 3.06 -27.73 4.38
C LYS A 338 3.95 -28.82 4.95
N SER A 339 3.38 -30.01 5.12
CA SER A 339 4.05 -31.22 5.63
C SER A 339 4.20 -32.34 4.61
N GLY A 340 3.49 -32.25 3.49
CA GLY A 340 3.49 -33.26 2.43
C GLY A 340 4.69 -33.16 1.46
N SER A 341 4.90 -34.20 0.64
CA SER A 341 6.05 -34.32 -0.27
C SER A 341 5.86 -33.69 -1.65
N GLY A 342 4.70 -33.14 -1.95
CA GLY A 342 4.41 -32.53 -3.26
C GLY A 342 5.21 -31.26 -3.53
N ASP A 343 5.66 -31.08 -4.78
CA ASP A 343 6.41 -29.89 -5.21
C ASP A 343 5.48 -28.70 -5.48
N VAL A 344 6.04 -27.49 -5.49
CA VAL A 344 5.31 -26.26 -5.80
C VAL A 344 5.95 -25.55 -6.99
N VAL A 345 5.14 -25.13 -7.96
CA VAL A 345 5.51 -24.29 -9.09
C VAL A 345 4.66 -23.02 -9.02
N GLY A 346 5.24 -21.90 -8.60
CA GLY A 346 4.52 -20.64 -8.37
C GLY A 346 5.02 -19.88 -7.14
N SER A 347 4.10 -19.23 -6.44
CA SER A 347 4.37 -18.43 -5.25
C SER A 347 3.47 -18.82 -4.07
N ILE A 348 3.97 -18.64 -2.85
CA ILE A 348 3.23 -18.86 -1.60
C ILE A 348 3.31 -17.62 -0.74
N PHE A 349 2.16 -17.04 -0.40
CA PHE A 349 2.04 -15.87 0.48
C PHE A 349 1.16 -16.18 1.68
N CYS A 350 1.60 -15.77 2.87
CA CYS A 350 0.78 -15.87 4.08
C CYS A 350 1.00 -14.69 5.01
N ALA A 351 -0.07 -14.20 5.63
CA ALA A 351 0.03 -13.17 6.67
C ALA A 351 0.44 -13.76 8.03
N GLY A 352 0.14 -15.03 8.28
CA GLY A 352 0.58 -15.72 9.48
C GLY A 352 1.94 -16.41 9.34
N GLU A 353 2.18 -17.34 10.26
CA GLU A 353 3.35 -18.22 10.25
C GLU A 353 3.38 -19.07 8.96
N PHE A 354 4.60 -19.27 8.45
CA PHE A 354 4.88 -20.21 7.37
C PHE A 354 5.65 -21.38 7.94
N ASP A 355 5.05 -22.56 7.92
CA ASP A 355 5.63 -23.79 8.45
C ASP A 355 5.82 -24.82 7.34
N LYS A 356 7.07 -24.91 6.90
CA LYS A 356 7.53 -26.02 6.07
C LYS A 356 8.02 -27.16 6.95
N SER A 357 7.38 -28.31 6.80
CA SER A 357 7.84 -29.60 7.28
C SER A 357 7.80 -30.66 6.17
N GLY A 358 8.36 -31.84 6.41
CA GLY A 358 8.40 -32.91 5.40
C GLY A 358 9.52 -32.77 4.36
N SER A 359 9.42 -33.57 3.29
CA SER A 359 10.54 -33.87 2.38
C SER A 359 10.32 -33.46 0.93
N TRP A 360 9.48 -32.46 0.67
CA TRP A 360 9.37 -31.90 -0.69
C TRP A 360 10.67 -31.17 -1.06
N SER A 361 11.10 -31.34 -2.32
CA SER A 361 12.46 -30.98 -2.75
C SER A 361 12.49 -29.93 -3.86
N LEU A 362 11.35 -29.44 -4.32
CA LEU A 362 11.33 -28.44 -5.37
C LEU A 362 10.30 -27.34 -5.14
N MET A 363 10.78 -26.10 -5.23
CA MET A 363 9.95 -24.90 -5.40
C MET A 363 10.42 -24.16 -6.64
N THR A 364 9.72 -24.30 -7.75
CA THR A 364 10.04 -23.51 -8.94
C THR A 364 9.28 -22.21 -8.88
N TYR A 365 9.97 -21.08 -8.73
CA TYR A 365 9.29 -19.79 -8.84
C TYR A 365 8.77 -19.60 -10.26
N GLU A 366 7.50 -19.24 -10.34
CA GLU A 366 6.82 -18.76 -11.53
C GLU A 366 6.05 -17.51 -11.11
N ASP A 367 6.11 -16.46 -11.91
CA ASP A 367 5.30 -15.26 -11.69
C ASP A 367 3.83 -15.68 -11.62
N SER A 368 3.27 -15.56 -10.42
CA SER A 368 1.90 -15.97 -10.09
C SER A 368 1.05 -14.74 -9.76
N THR A 369 1.36 -13.60 -10.39
CA THR A 369 0.53 -12.38 -10.32
C THR A 369 -0.87 -12.71 -10.83
N PRO A 370 -1.90 -12.64 -9.97
CA PRO A 370 -3.21 -13.16 -10.31
C PRO A 370 -3.97 -12.21 -11.23
N THR A 371 -4.61 -12.75 -12.27
CA THR A 371 -5.46 -11.98 -13.18
C THR A 371 -6.92 -12.15 -12.81
N ALA A 372 -7.64 -11.05 -12.58
CA ALA A 372 -9.06 -11.13 -12.24
C ALA A 372 -9.88 -11.69 -13.42
N PRO A 373 -10.93 -12.50 -13.16
CA PRO A 373 -11.80 -13.00 -14.21
C PRO A 373 -12.44 -11.88 -15.02
N GLY A 374 -12.40 -12.00 -16.36
CA GLY A 374 -12.92 -11.00 -17.27
C GLY A 374 -11.97 -9.83 -17.53
N ASP A 375 -10.80 -9.80 -16.90
CA ASP A 375 -9.73 -8.88 -17.26
C ASP A 375 -8.89 -9.53 -18.37
N SER A 376 -8.80 -8.89 -19.54
CA SER A 376 -8.08 -9.44 -20.70
C SER A 376 -6.57 -9.20 -20.65
N THR A 377 -6.07 -8.71 -19.53
CA THR A 377 -4.67 -8.35 -19.33
C THR A 377 -4.26 -8.80 -17.94
N PRO A 378 -3.23 -9.65 -17.79
CA PRO A 378 -2.56 -9.81 -16.51
C PRO A 378 -2.18 -8.42 -16.05
N GLY A 379 -2.69 -8.05 -14.87
CA GLY A 379 -2.68 -6.68 -14.39
C GLY A 379 -1.34 -6.02 -14.69
N THR A 380 -1.34 -5.13 -15.69
CA THR A 380 -0.38 -4.03 -15.63
C THR A 380 -0.86 -3.32 -14.39
N GLU A 381 -0.22 -3.55 -13.25
CA GLU A 381 -0.65 -2.96 -11.99
C GLU A 381 -0.95 -1.49 -12.30
N GLY A 382 -2.21 -1.08 -12.10
CA GLY A 382 -2.55 0.33 -12.24
C GLY A 382 -1.56 1.11 -11.40
N ASP A 383 -1.07 2.24 -11.91
CA ASP A 383 -0.01 2.99 -11.25
C ASP A 383 -0.35 3.22 -9.77
N LEU A 384 0.42 2.65 -8.85
CA LEU A 384 0.23 2.86 -7.41
C LEU A 384 0.91 4.17 -7.03
N VAL A 385 0.22 5.28 -7.28
CA VAL A 385 0.76 6.61 -6.96
C VAL A 385 0.39 7.00 -5.54
N GLY A 386 1.39 7.31 -4.72
CA GLY A 386 1.22 7.84 -3.37
C GLY A 386 1.97 9.16 -3.18
N VAL A 387 1.47 9.97 -2.25
CA VAL A 387 2.07 11.25 -1.84
C VAL A 387 3.23 10.99 -0.89
N THR A 388 4.42 11.50 -1.21
CA THR A 388 5.63 11.37 -0.37
C THR A 388 5.93 12.63 0.43
N ALA A 389 5.49 13.80 -0.04
CA ALA A 389 5.58 15.06 0.69
C ALA A 389 4.48 16.04 0.28
N TRP A 390 4.12 16.95 1.19
CA TRP A 390 3.14 18.00 0.96
C TRP A 390 3.65 19.33 1.54
N GLN A 391 3.61 20.40 0.75
CA GLN A 391 3.95 21.76 1.17
C GLN A 391 2.84 22.74 0.78
N LYS A 392 2.51 23.65 1.70
CA LYS A 392 1.53 24.74 1.52
C LYS A 392 2.21 26.09 1.60
#